data_AF-A0A820QNL7-F1
#
_entry.id   AF-A0A820QNL7-F1
#
_cell.length_a   1.000
_cell.length_b   1.000
_cell.length_c   1.000
_cell.angle_alpha   90.00
_cell.angle_beta   90.00
_cell.angle_gamma   90.00
#
_symmetry.space_group_name_H-M   'P 1'
#
loop_
_entity.id
_entity.type
_entity.pdbx_description
1 polymer ?
#
loop_
_entity_poly.entity_id
_entity_poly.type
_entity_poly.pdbx_seq_one_letter_code
_entity_poly.pdbx_strand_id
1 'polypeptide(L)'
;MKISSTNLLPELPPDTEPLQHQIGGHFYGNPKTKFGILQRCSTGVVLKPFITEVRGECEWRFYNDAFSDQAPENFCALRPFLAAPL
;
A
#
# COMPACT_ATOMS: atom_id res chain seq x y z
N MET A 1 22.81 13.98 31.56
CA MET A 1 22.00 12.91 30.92
C MET A 1 21.50 13.44 29.58
N LYS A 2 21.96 12.89 28.45
CA LYS A 2 21.42 13.22 27.13
C LYS A 2 20.14 12.40 26.93
N ILE A 3 19.02 13.07 26.74
CA ILE A 3 17.74 12.42 26.44
C ILE A 3 17.91 11.72 25.09
N SER A 4 17.86 10.40 25.11
CA SER A 4 17.88 9.54 23.92
C SER A 4 16.69 9.92 23.03
N SER A 5 16.97 10.30 21.79
CA SER A 5 15.95 10.54 20.75
C SER A 5 15.10 9.28 20.60
N THR A 6 13.92 9.28 21.18
CA THR A 6 12.92 8.25 20.99
C THR A 6 12.67 8.11 19.50
N ASN A 7 12.90 6.90 18.96
CA ASN A 7 12.46 6.52 17.61
C ASN A 7 10.92 6.50 17.61
N LEU A 8 10.28 7.68 17.61
CA LEU A 8 8.84 7.78 17.49
C LEU A 8 8.51 7.42 16.05
N LEU A 9 7.78 6.31 15.90
CA LEU A 9 7.18 5.95 14.62
C LEU A 9 6.24 7.09 14.20
N PRO A 10 6.14 7.39 12.90
CA PRO A 10 5.22 8.43 12.44
C PRO A 10 3.79 8.10 12.84
N GLU A 11 3.03 9.12 13.25
CA GLU A 11 1.59 8.99 13.48
C GLU A 11 0.91 8.49 12.20
N LEU A 12 0.05 7.49 12.35
CA LEU A 12 -0.70 6.94 11.24
C LEU A 12 -1.76 7.95 10.78
N PRO A 13 -2.07 8.01 9.47
CA PRO A 13 -3.22 8.77 8.99
C PRO A 13 -4.51 8.38 9.73
N PRO A 14 -5.48 9.30 9.88
CA PRO A 14 -6.77 8.98 10.47
C PRO A 14 -7.44 7.79 9.78
N ASP A 15 -8.18 6.99 10.56
CA ASP A 15 -8.91 5.82 10.06
C ASP A 15 -7.98 4.78 9.41
N THR A 16 -6.71 4.70 9.84
CA THR A 16 -5.78 3.67 9.37
C THR A 16 -5.07 2.95 10.50
N GLU A 17 -4.82 1.66 10.27
CA GLU A 17 -3.99 0.83 11.13
C GLU A 17 -3.02 0.00 10.27
N PRO A 18 -1.88 -0.47 10.81
CA PRO A 18 -1.00 -1.37 10.08
C PRO A 18 -1.74 -2.67 9.78
N LEU A 19 -1.65 -3.16 8.54
CA LEU A 19 -2.25 -4.44 8.17
C LEU A 19 -1.61 -5.55 9.02
N GLN A 20 -2.43 -6.38 9.69
CA GLN A 20 -1.94 -7.37 10.67
C GLN A 20 -1.03 -8.44 10.05
N HIS A 21 -1.35 -8.90 8.84
CA HIS A 21 -0.66 -10.00 8.18
C HIS A 21 0.07 -9.50 6.93
N GLN A 22 1.38 -9.25 7.06
CA GLN A 22 2.24 -8.80 5.97
C GLN A 22 3.38 -9.80 5.78
N ILE A 23 3.39 -10.52 4.65
CA ILE A 23 4.38 -11.58 4.39
C ILE A 23 5.41 -11.13 3.34
N GLY A 24 5.08 -10.13 2.52
CA GLY A 24 5.84 -9.69 1.34
C GLY A 24 6.76 -8.47 1.54
N GLY A 25 7.31 -8.25 2.73
CA GLY A 25 8.40 -7.26 2.91
C GLY A 25 7.99 -5.79 3.11
N HIS A 26 6.70 -5.45 3.16
CA HIS A 26 6.24 -4.08 3.36
C HIS A 26 6.04 -3.73 4.84
N PHE A 27 6.97 -4.08 5.71
CA PHE A 27 6.74 -4.01 7.15
C PHE A 27 6.74 -2.58 7.70
N TYR A 28 5.79 -2.31 8.60
CA TYR A 28 5.85 -1.17 9.51
C TYR A 28 7.00 -1.36 10.51
N GLY A 29 7.85 -0.34 10.66
CA GLY A 29 8.75 -0.24 11.81
C GLY A 29 10.13 -0.91 11.75
N ASN A 30 10.55 -1.64 10.70
CA ASN A 30 11.92 -2.20 10.65
C ASN A 30 12.54 -2.31 9.22
N PRO A 31 13.67 -1.66 8.88
CA PRO A 31 14.47 -0.71 9.65
C PRO A 31 14.10 0.75 9.28
N LYS A 32 13.30 1.38 10.14
CA LYS A 32 12.98 2.83 10.20
C LYS A 32 11.98 3.40 9.16
N THR A 33 11.08 4.24 9.70
CA THR A 33 10.21 5.27 9.08
C THR A 33 9.11 4.90 8.08
N LYS A 34 8.92 3.62 7.72
CA LYS A 34 7.90 3.26 6.73
C LYS A 34 6.58 2.86 7.38
N PHE A 35 5.48 3.39 6.85
CA PHE A 35 4.11 3.05 7.23
C PHE A 35 3.74 1.58 6.93
N GLY A 36 4.51 0.91 6.07
CA GLY A 36 4.17 -0.42 5.59
C GLY A 36 2.86 -0.40 4.81
N ILE A 37 2.19 -1.55 4.71
CA ILE A 37 0.81 -1.59 4.21
C ILE A 37 -0.13 -1.25 5.36
N LEU A 38 -1.04 -0.31 5.10
CA LEU A 38 -2.10 0.08 6.04
C LEU A 38 -3.44 -0.50 5.59
N GLN A 39 -4.39 -0.55 6.51
CA GLN A 39 -5.79 -0.86 6.25
C GLN A 39 -6.65 0.27 6.77
N ARG A 40 -7.66 0.68 6.00
CA ARG A 40 -8.65 1.65 6.43
C ARG A 40 -9.66 0.98 7.37
N CYS A 41 -9.78 1.45 8.61
CA CYS A 41 -10.62 0.78 9.63
C CYS A 41 -12.11 0.78 9.24
N SER A 42 -12.60 1.86 8.63
CA SER A 42 -14.01 2.02 8.23
C SER A 42 -14.48 1.14 7.07
N THR A 43 -13.58 0.71 6.19
CA THR A 43 -13.95 0.04 4.91
C THR A 43 -13.21 -1.26 4.66
N GLY A 44 -12.12 -1.52 5.39
CA GLY A 44 -11.22 -2.63 5.13
C GLY A 44 -10.34 -2.45 3.88
N VAL A 45 -10.39 -1.30 3.22
CA VAL A 45 -9.53 -0.99 2.07
C VAL A 45 -8.06 -1.08 2.47
N VAL A 46 -7.27 -1.78 1.68
CA VAL A 46 -5.83 -1.90 1.88
C VAL A 46 -5.11 -0.77 1.15
N LEU A 47 -4.28 -0.02 1.87
CA LEU A 47 -3.49 1.09 1.37
C LEU A 47 -2.03 0.67 1.27
N LYS A 48 -1.57 0.48 0.04
CA LYS A 48 -0.15 0.24 -0.25
C LYS A 48 0.55 1.60 -0.47
N PRO A 49 1.70 1.85 0.18
CA PRO A 49 2.43 3.09 -0.02
C PRO A 49 2.95 3.17 -1.44
N PHE A 50 2.76 4.33 -2.08
CA PHE A 50 3.29 4.57 -3.41
C PHE A 50 4.81 4.68 -3.37
N ILE A 51 5.51 3.80 -4.08
CA ILE A 51 6.97 3.83 -4.18
C ILE A 51 7.34 4.78 -5.33
N THR A 52 8.01 5.88 -5.05
CA THR A 52 8.34 6.92 -6.05
C THR A 52 9.39 6.51 -7.09
N GLU A 53 9.84 5.26 -7.06
CA GLU A 53 10.75 4.69 -8.05
C GLU A 53 9.96 4.09 -9.22
N VAL A 54 10.66 3.74 -10.31
CA VAL A 54 10.11 3.09 -11.51
C VAL A 54 9.14 1.94 -11.19
N ARG A 55 9.40 1.19 -10.10
CA ARG A 55 8.55 0.09 -9.66
C ARG A 55 7.13 0.51 -9.26
N GLY A 56 6.96 1.62 -8.55
CA GLY A 56 5.63 2.08 -8.16
C GLY A 56 4.85 2.68 -9.32
N GLU A 57 5.54 3.34 -10.26
CA GLU A 57 4.91 3.78 -11.52
C GLU A 57 4.42 2.61 -12.35
N CYS A 58 5.20 1.53 -12.46
CA CYS A 58 4.78 0.32 -13.17
C CYS A 58 3.55 -0.32 -12.53
N GLU A 59 3.51 -0.43 -11.20
CA GLU A 59 2.34 -0.98 -10.49
C GLU A 59 1.10 -0.11 -10.70
N TRP A 60 1.24 1.22 -10.58
CA TRP A 60 0.13 2.14 -10.81
C TRP A 60 -0.41 2.09 -12.24
N ARG A 61 0.48 2.07 -13.24
CA ARG A 61 0.09 1.91 -14.65
C ARG A 61 -0.62 0.58 -14.87
N PHE A 62 -0.09 -0.51 -14.31
CA PHE A 62 -0.73 -1.83 -14.41
C PHE A 62 -2.18 -1.82 -13.90
N TYR A 63 -2.43 -1.25 -12.72
CA TYR A 63 -3.81 -1.18 -12.20
C TYR A 63 -4.70 -0.25 -13.03
N ASN A 64 -4.20 0.90 -13.48
CA ASN A 64 -4.96 1.78 -14.37
C ASN A 64 -5.32 1.10 -15.70
N ASP A 65 -4.38 0.39 -16.31
CA ASP A 65 -4.61 -0.32 -17.57
C ASP A 65 -5.58 -1.48 -17.35
N ALA A 66 -5.46 -2.22 -16.24
CA ALA A 66 -6.32 -3.34 -15.91
C ALA A 66 -7.77 -2.94 -15.65
N PHE A 67 -8.00 -1.78 -15.04
CA PHE A 67 -9.33 -1.31 -14.64
C PHE A 67 -9.88 -0.17 -15.51
N SER A 68 -9.16 0.23 -16.57
CA SER A 68 -9.65 1.18 -17.58
C SER A 68 -10.89 0.66 -18.32
N ASP A 69 -11.79 1.56 -18.70
CA ASP A 69 -12.94 1.25 -19.56
C ASP A 69 -12.52 0.77 -20.96
N GLN A 70 -11.28 1.09 -21.36
CA GLN A 70 -10.69 0.69 -22.64
C GLN A 70 -9.73 -0.50 -22.51
N ALA A 71 -9.72 -1.18 -21.36
CA ALA A 71 -8.84 -2.31 -21.13
C ALA A 71 -9.11 -3.44 -22.15
N PRO A 72 -8.07 -4.03 -22.76
CA PRO A 72 -8.26 -5.17 -23.64
C PRO A 72 -8.82 -6.38 -22.88
N GLU A 73 -9.50 -7.30 -23.59
CA GLU A 73 -10.27 -8.39 -22.99
C GLU A 73 -9.43 -9.27 -22.03
N ASN A 74 -8.17 -9.51 -22.37
CA ASN A 74 -7.25 -10.25 -21.51
C ASN A 74 -6.98 -9.55 -20.17
N PHE A 75 -6.99 -8.21 -20.12
CA PHE A 75 -6.85 -7.44 -18.88
C PHE A 75 -8.16 -7.49 -18.08
N CYS A 76 -9.31 -7.39 -18.74
CA CYS A 76 -10.62 -7.57 -18.11
C CYS A 76 -10.75 -8.95 -17.44
N ALA A 77 -10.25 -10.01 -18.09
CA ALA A 77 -10.24 -11.37 -17.56
C ALA A 77 -9.39 -11.54 -16.28
N LEU A 78 -8.44 -10.64 -16.01
CA LEU A 78 -7.61 -10.66 -14.80
C LEU A 78 -8.31 -10.05 -13.58
N ARG A 79 -9.27 -9.13 -13.77
CA ARG A 79 -9.91 -8.35 -12.69
C ARG A 79 -10.43 -9.20 -11.52
N PRO A 80 -11.06 -10.38 -11.72
CA PRO A 80 -11.54 -11.21 -10.61
C PRO A 80 -10.41 -11.74 -9.69
N PHE A 81 -9.16 -11.70 -10.16
CA PHE A 81 -7.98 -12.17 -9.44
C PHE A 81 -7.10 -11.04 -8.91
N LEU A 82 -7.50 -9.78 -9.15
CA LEU A 82 -6.81 -8.58 -8.68
C LEU A 82 -7.62 -7.91 -7.57
N ALA A 83 -6.93 -7.19 -6.69
CA ALA A 83 -7.61 -6.28 -5.77
C ALA A 83 -8.25 -5.14 -6.57
N ALA A 84 -9.53 -4.86 -6.35
CA ALA A 84 -10.18 -3.75 -7.00
C ALA A 84 -9.51 -2.42 -6.57
N PRO A 85 -9.22 -1.51 -7.51
CA PRO A 85 -8.73 -0.18 -7.19
C PRO A 85 -9.82 0.63 -6.47
N LEU A 86 -9.37 1.64 -5.73
CA LEU A 86 -10.23 2.61 -5.06
C LEU A 86 -10.97 3.53 -6.03
#